data_AF-A0A921F9X9-F1
#
_entry.id   AF-A0A921F9X9-F1
#
_cell.length_a   1.000
_cell.length_b   1.000
_cell.length_c   1.000
_cell.angle_alpha   90.00
_cell.angle_beta   90.00
_cell.angle_gamma   90.00
#
_symmetry.space_group_name_H-M   'P 1'
#
loop_
_entity.id
_entity.type
_entity.pdbx_description
1 polymer ?
#
loop_
_entity_poly.entity_id
_entity_poly.type
_entity_poly.pdbx_seq_one_letter_code
_entity_poly.pdbx_strand_id
1 'polypeptide(L)'
;MRQNLHAFTDGRTNWSDRVYASLFPTRYMNFRSRNVKLYVESTSSDDTVPIRDVQRFVRTAKCRGIATKFVQDSGDNHNWTYWGKIAPQTYQWVNDQMDQETWH
;
A
#
# COMPACT_ATOMS: atom_id res chain seq x y z
N MET A 1 3.63 10.76 24.95
CA MET A 1 5.08 10.49 24.95
C MET A 1 5.31 8.99 24.85
N ARG A 2 5.69 8.47 23.67
CA ARG A 2 6.01 7.04 23.44
C ARG A 2 7.52 6.76 23.42
N GLN A 3 8.34 7.62 24.03
CA GLN A 3 9.77 7.69 23.74
C GLN A 3 10.65 6.68 24.50
N ASN A 4 10.15 5.97 25.53
CA ASN A 4 11.00 5.17 26.43
C ASN A 4 10.59 3.69 26.60
N LEU A 5 9.85 3.10 25.65
CA LEU A 5 9.57 1.66 25.67
C LEU A 5 10.56 0.95 24.74
N HIS A 6 11.49 0.19 25.31
CA HIS A 6 12.44 -0.69 24.60
C HIS A 6 11.78 -1.63 23.57
N ALA A 7 10.47 -1.87 23.68
CA ALA A 7 9.69 -2.67 22.74
C ALA A 7 9.52 -2.05 21.35
N PHE A 8 9.90 -0.78 21.17
CA PHE A 8 9.83 -0.10 19.88
C PHE A 8 11.20 0.52 19.57
N THR A 9 12.17 -0.32 19.24
CA THR A 9 13.42 0.05 18.55
C THR A 9 13.65 -0.98 17.43
N ASP A 10 14.12 -0.55 16.26
CA ASP A 10 14.58 -1.47 15.19
C ASP A 10 16.04 -1.94 15.43
N GLY A 11 16.59 -1.65 16.61
CA GLY A 11 17.99 -1.90 16.96
C GLY A 11 18.95 -0.79 16.52
N ARG A 12 18.47 0.24 15.79
CA ARG A 12 19.27 1.38 15.31
C ARG A 12 18.69 2.72 15.76
N THR A 13 17.37 2.86 15.75
CA THR A 13 16.68 4.10 16.15
C THR A 13 15.46 3.77 17.01
N ASN A 14 15.28 4.51 18.10
CA ASN A 14 14.06 4.43 18.89
C ASN A 14 12.87 4.88 18.05
N TRP A 15 11.79 4.10 18.08
CA TRP A 15 10.57 4.47 17.38
C TRP A 15 10.01 5.77 17.96
N SER A 16 9.63 6.65 17.06
CA SER A 16 8.99 7.92 17.36
C SER A 16 8.02 8.24 16.22
N ASP A 17 7.10 9.16 16.45
CA ASP A 17 6.20 9.64 15.39
C ASP A 17 6.99 10.20 14.20
N ARG A 18 8.17 10.77 14.46
CA ARG A 18 9.10 11.22 13.42
C ARG A 18 9.63 10.06 12.59
N VAL A 19 10.08 8.98 13.23
CA VAL A 19 10.55 7.76 12.53
C VAL A 19 9.39 7.16 11.73
N TYR A 20 8.22 7.00 12.33
CA TYR A 20 7.03 6.48 11.66
C TYR A 20 6.65 7.32 10.42
N ALA A 21 6.57 8.64 10.57
CA ALA A 21 6.28 9.55 9.46
C ALA A 21 7.38 9.56 8.38
N SER A 22 8.63 9.25 8.74
CA SER A 22 9.75 9.14 7.79
C SER A 22 9.65 7.91 6.90
N LEU A 23 8.90 6.89 7.34
CA LEU A 23 8.71 5.63 6.64
C LEU A 23 7.44 5.61 5.78
N PHE A 24 6.67 6.70 5.75
CA PHE A 24 5.42 6.74 4.99
C PHE A 24 5.66 6.45 3.51
N PRO A 25 4.89 5.51 2.90
CA PRO A 25 5.05 5.11 1.51
C PRO A 25 5.11 6.28 0.51
N THR A 26 4.38 7.36 0.79
CA THR A 26 4.35 8.57 -0.04
C THR A 26 5.70 9.27 -0.16
N ARG A 27 6.61 9.11 0.81
CA ARG A 27 7.97 9.66 0.74
C ARG A 27 8.83 8.98 -0.33
N TYR A 28 8.51 7.75 -0.68
CA TYR A 28 9.19 7.01 -1.74
C TYR A 28 8.58 7.27 -3.12
N MET A 29 7.54 8.12 -3.25
CA MET A 29 6.95 8.49 -4.54
C MET A 29 7.72 9.64 -5.18
N ASN A 30 8.82 9.31 -5.86
CA ASN A 30 9.64 10.25 -6.61
C ASN A 30 9.70 9.87 -8.09
N PHE A 31 10.55 10.54 -8.87
CA PHE A 31 10.64 10.30 -10.33
C PHE A 31 11.00 8.85 -10.66
N ARG A 32 11.81 8.17 -9.83
CA ARG A 32 12.22 6.78 -10.04
C ARG A 32 11.05 5.80 -9.90
N SER A 33 10.05 6.19 -9.12
CA SER A 33 8.88 5.36 -8.81
C SER A 33 7.85 5.35 -9.95
N ARG A 34 8.02 6.16 -10.99
CA ARG A 34 7.10 6.22 -12.15
C ARG A 34 7.11 4.95 -13.00
N ASN A 35 8.21 4.21 -12.97
CA ASN A 35 8.33 2.93 -13.68
C ASN A 35 7.71 1.77 -12.89
N VAL A 36 7.24 2.00 -11.68
CA VAL A 36 6.55 1.00 -10.87
C VAL A 36 5.06 1.06 -11.17
N LYS A 37 4.44 -0.11 -11.26
CA LYS A 37 2.99 -0.26 -11.31
C LYS A 37 2.48 -0.69 -9.94
N LEU A 38 1.44 -0.04 -9.45
CA LEU A 38 0.83 -0.34 -8.14
C LEU A 38 -0.52 -1.03 -8.33
N TYR A 39 -0.75 -2.06 -7.53
CA TYR A 39 -2.07 -2.62 -7.28
C TYR A 39 -2.45 -2.34 -5.83
N VAL A 40 -3.62 -1.76 -5.61
CA VAL A 40 -4.14 -1.45 -4.28
C VAL A 40 -5.55 -2.04 -4.17
N GLU A 41 -5.74 -2.90 -3.18
CA GLU A 41 -7.04 -3.49 -2.82
C GLU A 41 -7.45 -2.99 -1.44
N SER A 42 -8.73 -2.68 -1.24
CA SER A 42 -9.28 -2.36 0.08
C SER A 42 -10.79 -2.54 0.11
N THR A 43 -11.32 -2.99 1.25
CA THR A 43 -12.77 -3.05 1.48
C THR A 43 -13.23 -1.77 2.20
N SER A 44 -14.34 -1.18 1.77
CA SER A 44 -14.94 -0.04 2.47
C SER A 44 -15.48 -0.39 3.86
N SER A 45 -15.58 -1.69 4.16
CA SER A 45 -15.99 -2.22 5.45
C SER A 45 -14.81 -2.49 6.39
N ASP A 46 -13.57 -2.20 5.96
CA ASP A 46 -12.36 -2.27 6.80
C ASP A 46 -12.45 -1.24 7.95
N ASP A 47 -12.41 -1.73 9.19
CA ASP A 47 -12.41 -0.90 10.41
C ASP A 47 -11.01 -0.66 10.98
N THR A 48 -10.00 -1.34 10.45
CA THR A 48 -8.60 -1.29 10.88
C THR A 48 -7.82 -0.23 10.11
N VAL A 49 -7.99 -0.17 8.78
CA VAL A 49 -7.38 0.84 7.91
C VAL A 49 -8.48 1.70 7.29
N PRO A 50 -8.59 2.99 7.66
CA PRO A 50 -9.63 3.85 7.12
C PRO A 50 -9.54 3.96 5.59
N ILE A 51 -10.63 3.63 4.89
CA ILE A 51 -10.68 3.67 3.42
C ILE A 51 -10.30 5.05 2.84
N ARG A 52 -10.59 6.13 3.57
CA ARG A 52 -10.20 7.50 3.18
C ARG A 52 -8.67 7.66 3.02
N ASP A 53 -7.89 6.97 3.85
CA ASP A 53 -6.43 7.06 3.84
C ASP A 53 -5.85 6.28 2.66
N VAL A 54 -6.44 5.11 2.34
CA VAL A 54 -6.13 4.33 1.13
C VAL A 54 -6.45 5.14 -0.13
N GLN A 55 -7.65 5.73 -0.20
CA GLN A 55 -8.04 6.59 -1.32
C GLN A 55 -7.10 7.79 -1.48
N ARG A 56 -6.67 8.40 -0.37
CA ARG A 56 -5.69 9.50 -0.39
C ARG A 56 -4.34 9.04 -0.93
N PHE A 57 -3.86 7.86 -0.52
CA PHE A 57 -2.63 7.26 -1.06
C PHE A 57 -2.74 7.04 -2.57
N VAL A 58 -3.82 6.40 -3.04
CA VAL A 58 -4.06 6.13 -4.46
C VAL A 58 -4.09 7.42 -5.29
N ARG A 59 -4.82 8.45 -4.81
CA ARG A 59 -4.84 9.76 -5.47
C ARG A 59 -3.44 10.35 -5.55
N THR A 60 -2.67 10.29 -4.47
CA THR A 60 -1.30 10.80 -4.44
C THR A 60 -0.41 10.07 -5.45
N ALA A 61 -0.47 8.74 -5.52
CA ALA A 61 0.30 7.94 -6.48
C ALA A 61 -0.04 8.31 -7.93
N LYS A 62 -1.33 8.38 -8.26
CA LYS A 62 -1.80 8.77 -9.60
C LYS A 62 -1.35 10.19 -9.97
N CYS A 63 -1.48 11.17 -9.06
CA CYS A 63 -1.00 12.54 -9.29
C CYS A 63 0.52 12.63 -9.50
N ARG A 64 1.31 11.65 -9.01
CA ARG A 64 2.77 11.59 -9.21
C ARG A 64 3.16 10.87 -10.51
N GLY A 65 2.17 10.39 -11.28
CA GLY A 65 2.37 9.68 -12.55
C GLY A 65 2.69 8.20 -12.38
N ILE A 66 2.35 7.60 -11.24
CA ILE A 66 2.54 6.16 -10.99
C ILE A 66 1.29 5.43 -11.49
N ALA A 67 1.47 4.49 -12.42
CA ALA A 67 0.39 3.63 -12.90
C ALA A 67 -0.20 2.84 -11.73
N THR A 68 -1.47 3.07 -11.39
CA THR A 68 -2.08 2.51 -10.17
C THR A 68 -3.46 1.93 -10.48
N LYS A 69 -3.60 0.61 -10.34
CA LYS A 69 -4.89 -0.08 -10.26
C LYS A 69 -5.38 -0.02 -8.81
N PHE A 70 -6.60 0.49 -8.62
CA PHE A 70 -7.24 0.51 -7.32
C PHE A 70 -8.58 -0.21 -7.44
N VAL A 71 -8.77 -1.23 -6.61
CA VAL A 71 -10.02 -1.95 -6.48
C VAL A 71 -10.52 -1.71 -5.05
N GLN A 72 -11.79 -1.33 -4.97
CA GLN A 72 -12.47 -1.09 -3.71
C GLN A 72 -13.76 -1.91 -3.69
N ASP A 73 -13.85 -2.88 -2.78
CA ASP A 73 -15.04 -3.68 -2.57
C ASP A 73 -15.70 -3.36 -1.21
N SER A 74 -16.68 -4.17 -0.80
CA SER A 74 -17.45 -3.97 0.43
C SER A 74 -17.88 -5.31 1.02
N GLY A 75 -18.12 -5.35 2.34
CA GLY A 75 -18.74 -6.51 3.01
C GLY A 75 -17.77 -7.51 3.64
N ASP A 76 -16.47 -7.21 3.66
CA ASP A 76 -15.44 -7.99 4.36
C ASP A 76 -14.54 -7.07 5.20
N ASN A 77 -13.58 -7.63 5.95
CA ASN A 77 -12.70 -6.87 6.86
C ASN A 77 -11.20 -7.21 6.68
N HIS A 78 -10.33 -6.54 7.42
CA HIS A 78 -8.88 -6.67 7.42
C HIS A 78 -8.39 -8.02 7.99
N ASN A 79 -8.64 -9.11 7.29
CA ASN A 79 -8.37 -10.47 7.76
C ASN A 79 -7.84 -11.40 6.67
N TRP A 80 -7.29 -12.55 7.06
CA TRP A 80 -6.71 -13.51 6.10
C TRP A 80 -7.72 -14.14 5.15
N THR A 81 -8.99 -14.28 5.55
CA THR A 81 -10.05 -14.79 4.66
C THR A 81 -10.26 -13.84 3.49
N TYR A 82 -10.35 -12.54 3.76
CA TYR A 82 -10.43 -11.50 2.74
C TYR A 82 -9.21 -11.52 1.81
N TRP A 83 -8.01 -11.49 2.38
CA TRP A 83 -6.77 -11.51 1.60
C TRP A 83 -6.62 -12.80 0.76
N GLY A 84 -7.08 -13.94 1.27
CA GLY A 84 -7.11 -15.20 0.54
C GLY A 84 -8.06 -15.17 -0.67
N LYS A 85 -9.22 -14.52 -0.54
CA LYS A 85 -10.20 -14.35 -1.62
C LYS A 85 -9.67 -13.48 -2.75
N ILE A 86 -8.97 -12.37 -2.43
CA ILE A 86 -8.50 -11.41 -3.44
C ILE A 86 -7.15 -11.79 -4.08
N ALA A 87 -6.38 -12.68 -3.44
CA ALA A 87 -5.04 -13.04 -3.88
C ALA A 87 -4.99 -13.56 -5.34
N PRO A 88 -5.86 -14.48 -5.79
CA PRO A 88 -5.83 -14.98 -7.17
C PRO A 88 -5.98 -13.86 -8.21
N GLN A 89 -6.88 -12.90 -7.98
CA GLN A 89 -7.11 -11.77 -8.89
C GLN A 89 -5.91 -10.82 -8.92
N THR A 90 -5.27 -10.63 -7.76
CA THR A 90 -4.05 -9.82 -7.67
C THR A 90 -2.89 -10.47 -8.42
N TYR A 91 -2.69 -11.78 -8.27
CA TYR A 91 -1.66 -12.52 -9.02
C TYR A 91 -1.91 -12.50 -10.53
N GLN A 92 -3.16 -12.66 -10.95
CA GLN A 92 -3.50 -12.56 -12.37
C GLN A 92 -3.13 -11.18 -12.92
N TRP A 93 -3.45 -10.10 -12.21
CA TRP A 93 -3.06 -8.76 -12.64
C TRP A 93 -1.53 -8.60 -12.74
N VAL A 94 -0.77 -9.14 -11.78
CA VAL A 94 0.70 -9.10 -11.83
C VAL A 94 1.21 -9.80 -13.08
N ASN A 95 0.71 -11.00 -13.38
CA ASN A 95 1.09 -11.74 -14.59
C ASN A 95 0.77 -10.94 -15.86
N ASP A 96 -0.43 -10.36 -15.95
CA ASP A 96 -0.80 -9.51 -17.09
C ASP A 96 0.16 -8.32 -17.28
N GLN A 97 0.67 -7.74 -16.19
CA GLN A 97 1.64 -6.65 -16.28
C GLN A 97 3.02 -7.10 -16.76
N MET A 98 3.46 -8.29 -16.35
CA MET A 98 4.74 -8.87 -16.78
C MET A 98 4.69 -9.32 -18.24
N ASP A 99 3.57 -9.92 -18.67
CA ASP A 99 3.38 -10.32 -20.05
C ASP A 99 3.39 -9.08 -20.97
N GLN A 100 2.72 -8.00 -20.59
CA GLN A 100 2.77 -6.73 -21.34
C GLN A 100 4.18 -6.13 -21.45
N GLU A 101 5.09 -6.43 -20.52
CA GLU A 101 6.47 -5.93 -20.56
C GLU A 101 7.41 -6.80 -21.40
N THR A 102 7.06 -8.06 -21.66
CA THR A 102 7.89 -9.00 -22.43
C THR A 102 7.63 -8.96 -23.94
N TRP A 103 6.53 -8.34 -24.38
CA TRP A 103 6.15 -8.21 -25.80
C TRP A 103 6.37 -6.81 -26.41
N HIS A 104 7.25 -6.00 -25.80
CA HIS A 104 7.65 -4.67 -26.28
C HIS A 104 9.18 -4.57 -26.36
#